data_AF-A0A089P622-F1
#
_entry.id   AF-A0A089P622-F1
#
_cell.length_a   1.000
_cell.length_b   1.000
_cell.length_c   1.000
_cell.angle_alpha   90.00
_cell.angle_beta   90.00
_cell.angle_gamma   90.00
#
_symmetry.space_group_name_H-M   'P 1'
#
loop_
_entity.id
_entity.type
_entity.pdbx_description
1 polymer ?
#
loop_
_entity_poly.entity_id
_entity_poly.type
_entity_poly.pdbx_seq_one_letter_code
_entity_poly.pdbx_strand_id
1 'polypeptide(L)'
;MSILDRATIGNPVQINLELSKDRLAKEVVDAIKVSSVAKISDFRITDGKGIGVILKLSNGKEQWFFEEEIELLDENGKVIKKNNDEKENRNFIFDFLKGLNYENKNKVSELFNPINFFIWMVVSFKDIF
;
A
#
# COMPACT_ATOMS: atom_id res chain seq x y z
N MET A 1 4.59 -0.51 -3.31
CA MET A 1 4.83 0.34 -4.50
C MET A 1 3.53 1.02 -4.87
N SER A 2 3.50 2.36 -4.97
CA SER A 2 2.25 3.12 -5.16
C SER A 2 1.76 3.01 -6.62
N ILE A 3 0.48 3.28 -6.88
CA ILE A 3 -0.05 3.37 -8.24
C ILE A 3 0.73 4.36 -9.11
N LEU A 4 1.24 5.45 -8.52
CA LEU A 4 2.00 6.48 -9.24
C LEU A 4 3.29 5.95 -9.88
N ASP A 5 3.92 4.92 -9.28
CA ASP A 5 5.16 4.34 -9.81
C ASP A 5 4.92 3.43 -11.02
N ARG A 6 3.67 2.99 -11.22
CA ARG A 6 3.30 1.95 -12.20
C ARG A 6 2.36 2.45 -13.29
N ALA A 7 1.58 3.48 -13.00
CA ALA A 7 0.54 3.98 -13.88
C ALA A 7 0.90 5.37 -14.38
N THR A 8 0.91 5.54 -15.70
CA THR A 8 1.02 6.84 -16.35
C THR A 8 -0.35 7.30 -16.87
N ILE A 9 -0.49 8.61 -17.07
CA ILE A 9 -1.68 9.18 -17.69
C ILE A 9 -1.87 8.54 -19.08
N GLY A 10 -3.09 8.10 -19.37
CA GLY A 10 -3.45 7.42 -20.62
C GLY A 10 -3.48 5.89 -20.55
N ASN A 11 -2.93 5.27 -19.49
CA ASN A 11 -2.99 3.81 -19.34
C ASN A 11 -4.43 3.32 -19.19
N PRO A 12 -4.77 2.17 -19.79
CA PRO A 12 -6.04 1.51 -19.56
C PRO A 12 -6.05 0.87 -18.17
N VAL A 13 -7.12 1.09 -17.44
CA VAL A 13 -7.40 0.45 -16.16
C VAL A 13 -8.76 -0.18 -16.17
N GLN A 14 -8.90 -1.27 -15.44
CA GLN A 14 -10.17 -1.92 -15.17
C GLN A 14 -10.70 -1.46 -13.82
N ILE A 15 -11.97 -1.07 -13.78
CA ILE A 15 -12.64 -0.62 -12.56
C ILE A 15 -13.35 -1.81 -11.92
N ASN A 16 -13.09 -2.04 -10.63
CA ASN A 16 -13.82 -3.02 -9.85
C ASN A 16 -15.11 -2.40 -9.28
N LEU A 17 -16.25 -2.84 -9.81
CA LEU A 17 -17.56 -2.33 -9.44
C LEU A 17 -17.96 -2.72 -8.00
N GLU A 18 -17.49 -3.87 -7.49
CA GLU A 18 -17.89 -4.37 -6.17
C GLU A 18 -17.45 -3.43 -5.05
N LEU A 19 -16.27 -2.84 -5.18
CA LEU A 19 -15.68 -1.92 -4.19
C LEU A 19 -16.19 -0.48 -4.35
N SER A 20 -16.54 -0.07 -5.57
CA SER A 20 -16.85 1.33 -5.87
C SER A 20 -18.34 1.67 -5.81
N LYS A 21 -19.22 0.67 -5.73
CA LYS A 21 -20.68 0.83 -5.93
C LYS A 21 -21.34 1.79 -4.93
N ASP A 22 -20.86 1.84 -3.69
CA ASP A 22 -21.54 2.56 -2.61
C ASP A 22 -21.36 4.08 -2.70
N ARG A 23 -20.31 4.56 -3.36
CA ARG A 23 -20.01 6.00 -3.50
C ARG A 23 -20.49 6.58 -4.83
N LEU A 24 -20.63 5.75 -5.86
CA LEU A 24 -20.84 6.21 -7.23
C LEU A 24 -22.32 6.52 -7.53
N ALA A 25 -22.54 7.56 -8.33
CA ALA A 25 -23.85 7.81 -8.90
C ALA A 25 -24.29 6.66 -9.82
N LYS A 26 -25.59 6.35 -9.87
CA LYS A 26 -26.15 5.28 -10.71
C LYS A 26 -25.72 5.39 -12.18
N GLU A 27 -25.67 6.61 -12.71
CA GLU A 27 -25.22 6.88 -14.08
C GLU A 27 -23.77 6.44 -14.35
N VAL A 28 -22.89 6.60 -13.36
CA VAL A 28 -21.49 6.19 -13.46
C VAL A 28 -21.38 4.67 -13.36
N VAL A 29 -22.14 4.06 -12.44
CA VAL A 29 -22.22 2.61 -12.29
C VAL A 29 -22.70 1.96 -13.60
N ASP A 30 -23.70 2.53 -14.26
CA ASP A 30 -24.21 2.01 -15.53
C ASP A 30 -23.21 2.19 -16.68
N ALA A 31 -22.45 3.29 -16.70
CA ALA A 31 -21.36 3.46 -17.67
C ALA A 31 -20.24 2.41 -17.48
N ILE A 32 -19.90 2.07 -16.23
CA ILE A 32 -18.88 1.05 -15.92
C ILE A 32 -19.37 -0.36 -16.30
N LYS A 33 -20.68 -0.64 -16.15
CA LYS A 33 -21.27 -1.92 -16.60
C LYS A 33 -21.17 -2.08 -18.13
N VAL A 34 -21.31 -0.99 -18.88
CA VAL A 34 -21.19 -1.01 -20.35
C VAL A 34 -19.72 -1.11 -20.76
N SER A 35 -18.82 -0.39 -20.08
CA SER A 35 -17.39 -0.42 -20.34
C SER A 35 -16.63 -0.32 -19.03
N SER A 36 -16.11 -1.45 -18.56
CA SER A 36 -15.34 -1.51 -17.31
C SER A 36 -13.89 -1.06 -17.46
N VAL A 37 -13.46 -0.77 -18.69
CA VAL A 37 -12.13 -0.27 -19.02
C VAL A 37 -12.20 1.24 -19.24
N ALA A 38 -11.41 1.97 -18.48
CA ALA A 38 -11.30 3.42 -18.57
C ALA A 38 -9.83 3.85 -18.70
N LYS A 39 -9.61 5.09 -19.13
CA LYS A 39 -8.26 5.67 -19.21
C LYS A 39 -8.01 6.62 -18.05
N ILE A 40 -6.79 6.56 -17.51
CA ILE A 40 -6.33 7.52 -16.51
C ILE A 40 -6.20 8.91 -17.15
N SER A 41 -6.90 9.90 -16.60
CA SER A 41 -6.76 11.30 -17.00
C SER A 41 -5.82 12.06 -16.07
N ASP A 42 -5.92 11.84 -14.76
CA ASP A 42 -5.15 12.59 -13.77
C ASP A 42 -5.12 11.86 -12.41
N PHE A 43 -4.39 12.39 -11.44
CA PHE A 43 -4.30 11.87 -10.08
C PHE A 43 -4.74 12.92 -9.06
N ARG A 44 -5.38 12.48 -7.98
CA ARG A 44 -5.87 13.34 -6.90
C ARG A 44 -5.38 12.85 -5.56
N ILE A 45 -4.95 13.76 -4.69
CA ILE A 45 -4.61 13.42 -3.30
C ILE A 45 -5.91 13.27 -2.50
N THR A 46 -6.06 12.18 -1.76
CA THR A 46 -7.19 11.95 -0.85
C THR A 46 -6.78 12.16 0.61
N ASP A 47 -7.73 12.54 1.46
CA ASP A 47 -7.45 12.78 2.88
C ASP A 47 -7.01 11.47 3.57
N GLY A 48 -5.83 11.50 4.20
CA GLY A 48 -5.35 10.46 5.11
C GLY A 48 -4.04 9.76 4.71
N LYS A 49 -3.65 9.75 3.42
CA LYS A 49 -2.37 9.24 2.81
C LYS A 49 -2.57 8.62 1.41
N GLY A 50 -3.81 8.54 0.92
CA GLY A 50 -4.12 7.85 -0.33
C GLY A 50 -3.93 8.71 -1.58
N ILE A 51 -3.69 8.03 -2.70
CA ILE A 51 -3.77 8.62 -4.04
C ILE A 51 -5.02 8.06 -4.71
N GLY A 52 -5.89 8.97 -5.14
CA GLY A 52 -7.00 8.69 -6.03
C GLY A 52 -6.58 8.86 -7.48
N VAL A 53 -7.21 8.12 -8.37
CA VAL A 53 -6.98 8.16 -9.82
C VAL A 53 -8.25 8.67 -10.49
N ILE A 54 -8.12 9.74 -11.27
CA ILE A 54 -9.20 10.29 -12.07
C ILE A 54 -9.24 9.52 -13.39
N LEU A 55 -10.39 8.92 -13.67
CA LEU A 55 -10.63 8.13 -14.86
C LEU A 55 -11.65 8.82 -15.75
N LYS A 56 -11.36 8.82 -17.04
CA LYS A 56 -12.30 9.24 -18.08
C LYS A 56 -13.12 8.03 -18.53
N LEU A 57 -14.40 8.05 -18.19
CA LEU A 57 -15.37 7.01 -18.53
C LEU A 57 -15.80 7.12 -20.00
N SER A 58 -16.39 6.05 -20.53
CA SER A 58 -16.93 5.98 -21.90
C SER A 58 -18.03 7.01 -22.20
N ASN A 59 -18.75 7.46 -21.17
CA ASN A 59 -19.77 8.51 -21.26
C ASN A 59 -19.19 9.94 -21.31
N GLY A 60 -17.86 10.09 -21.32
CA GLY A 60 -17.18 11.39 -21.33
C GLY A 60 -17.11 12.08 -19.98
N LYS A 61 -17.71 11.52 -18.93
CA LYS A 61 -17.59 12.03 -17.55
C LYS A 61 -16.28 11.57 -16.93
N GLU A 62 -15.77 12.41 -16.04
CA GLU A 62 -14.59 12.10 -15.24
C GLU A 62 -15.03 11.76 -13.82
N GLN A 63 -14.48 10.67 -13.30
CA GLN A 63 -14.77 10.22 -11.94
C GLN A 63 -13.47 9.72 -11.31
N TRP A 64 -13.28 10.04 -10.03
CA TRP A 64 -12.12 9.61 -9.29
C TRP A 64 -12.40 8.33 -8.50
N PHE A 65 -11.41 7.44 -8.48
CA PHE A 65 -11.43 6.12 -7.85
C PHE A 65 -10.21 5.96 -6.93
N PHE A 66 -10.31 5.09 -5.94
CA PHE A 66 -9.16 4.74 -5.10
C PHE A 66 -8.23 3.76 -5.81
N GLU A 67 -6.94 3.74 -5.43
CA GLU A 67 -5.95 2.77 -5.96
C GLU A 67 -6.37 1.30 -5.74
N GLU A 68 -7.19 1.02 -4.72
CA GLU A 68 -7.70 -0.32 -4.40
C GLU A 68 -8.89 -0.73 -5.27
N GLU A 69 -9.64 0.25 -5.80
CA GLU A 69 -10.81 0.05 -6.64
C GLU A 69 -10.44 -0.21 -8.11
N ILE A 70 -9.18 0.01 -8.48
CA ILE A 70 -8.70 -0.07 -9.86
C ILE A 70 -7.64 -1.16 -10.04
N GLU A 71 -7.67 -1.78 -11.20
CA GLU A 71 -6.72 -2.78 -11.64
C GLU A 71 -6.01 -2.27 -12.89
N LEU A 72 -4.69 -2.22 -12.87
CA LEU A 72 -3.90 -1.85 -14.04
C LEU A 72 -3.94 -2.99 -15.06
N LEU A 73 -4.22 -2.64 -16.31
CA LEU A 73 -4.17 -3.57 -17.42
C LEU A 73 -2.83 -3.45 -18.13
N ASP A 74 -2.23 -4.60 -18.42
CA ASP A 74 -1.09 -4.71 -19.32
C ASP A 74 -1.53 -4.51 -20.78
N GLU A 75 -0.57 -4.32 -21.69
CA GLU A 75 -0.79 -4.13 -23.14
C GLU A 75 -1.65 -5.25 -23.76
N ASN A 76 -1.65 -6.42 -23.12
CA ASN A 76 -2.39 -7.62 -23.49
C ASN A 76 -3.78 -7.74 -22.83
N GLY A 77 -4.24 -6.71 -22.11
CA GLY A 77 -5.52 -6.71 -21.40
C GLY A 77 -5.57 -7.62 -20.17
N LYS A 78 -4.41 -8.02 -19.63
CA LYS A 78 -4.32 -8.81 -18.38
C LYS A 78 -4.12 -7.89 -17.19
N VAL A 79 -4.81 -8.22 -16.09
CA VAL A 79 -4.66 -7.53 -14.81
C VAL A 79 -3.26 -7.78 -14.25
N ILE A 80 -2.51 -6.70 -14.02
CA ILE A 80 -1.21 -6.74 -13.34
C ILE A 80 -1.49 -6.97 -11.85
N LYS A 81 -1.38 -8.23 -11.41
CA LYS A 81 -1.59 -8.58 -9.99
C LYS A 81 -0.61 -7.82 -9.11
N LYS A 82 -1.14 -7.15 -8.07
CA LYS A 82 -0.33 -6.61 -6.98
C LYS A 82 0.26 -7.79 -6.21
N ASN A 83 1.56 -8.03 -6.33
CA ASN A 83 2.27 -8.86 -5.36
C ASN A 83 2.31 -8.05 -4.05
N ASN A 84 1.50 -8.43 -3.08
CA ASN A 84 1.57 -7.90 -1.72
C ASN A 84 2.79 -8.52 -1.02
N ASP A 85 3.99 -8.11 -1.42
CA ASP A 85 5.22 -8.47 -0.73
C ASP A 85 5.41 -7.54 0.48
N GLU A 86 4.46 -7.53 1.41
CA GLU A 86 4.59 -6.82 2.71
C GLU A 86 5.28 -7.68 3.79
N LYS A 87 5.87 -8.82 3.41
CA LYS A 87 6.29 -9.87 4.37
C LYS A 87 7.80 -10.11 4.50
N GLU A 88 8.67 -9.25 3.98
CA GLU A 88 10.13 -9.46 4.10
C GLU A 88 10.80 -8.71 5.27
N ASN A 89 10.32 -7.55 5.70
CA ASN A 89 11.08 -6.72 6.65
C ASN A 89 11.04 -7.18 8.12
N ARG A 90 10.06 -8.00 8.52
CA ARG A 90 9.95 -8.45 9.92
C ARG A 90 11.04 -9.47 10.30
N ASN A 91 11.50 -10.29 9.36
CA ASN A 91 12.45 -11.36 9.67
C ASN A 91 13.89 -10.84 9.78
N PHE A 92 14.27 -9.85 8.96
CA PHE A 92 15.64 -9.34 8.91
C PHE A 92 16.09 -8.67 10.22
N ILE A 93 15.22 -7.87 10.82
CA ILE A 93 15.51 -7.20 12.10
C ILE A 93 15.60 -8.24 13.23
N PHE A 94 14.69 -9.21 13.26
CA PHE A 94 14.70 -10.27 14.27
C PHE A 94 15.95 -11.15 14.18
N ASP A 95 16.40 -11.50 12.97
CA ASP A 95 17.61 -12.31 12.79
C ASP A 95 18.89 -11.54 13.14
N PHE A 96 18.93 -10.22 12.89
CA PHE A 96 20.01 -9.36 13.39
C PHE A 96 20.02 -9.28 14.92
N LEU A 97 18.85 -9.16 15.55
CA LEU A 97 18.73 -9.13 17.01
C LEU A 97 19.08 -10.46 17.69
N LYS A 98 18.84 -11.61 17.04
CA LYS A 98 19.27 -12.93 17.54
C LYS A 98 20.78 -13.06 17.69
N GLY A 99 21.57 -12.34 16.90
CA GLY A 99 23.03 -12.36 16.95
C GLY A 99 23.65 -11.49 18.05
N LEU A 100 22.85 -10.74 18.82
CA LEU A 100 23.36 -9.88 19.88
C LEU A 100 23.71 -10.70 21.13
N ASN A 101 25.01 -10.85 21.40
CA ASN A 101 25.51 -11.39 22.67
C ASN A 101 25.34 -10.36 23.78
N TYR A 102 24.22 -10.41 24.48
CA TYR A 102 24.00 -9.61 25.68
C TYR A 102 24.64 -10.29 26.89
N GLU A 103 25.63 -9.62 27.49
CA GLU A 103 26.11 -9.96 28.83
C GLU A 103 25.16 -9.37 29.86
N ASN A 104 24.75 -10.15 30.86
CA ASN A 104 23.82 -9.67 31.87
C ASN A 104 24.47 -8.62 32.79
N LYS A 105 24.17 -7.35 32.52
CA LYS A 105 24.65 -6.19 33.29
C LYS A 105 23.63 -5.83 34.38
N ASN A 106 23.86 -6.31 35.60
CA ASN A 106 22.94 -6.13 36.73
C ASN A 106 23.02 -4.74 37.40
N LYS A 107 23.94 -3.87 36.98
CA LYS A 107 24.13 -2.54 37.58
C LYS A 107 23.52 -1.45 36.73
N VAL A 108 22.72 -0.58 37.37
CA VAL A 108 22.12 0.61 36.75
C VAL A 108 23.19 1.54 36.16
N SER A 109 24.39 1.57 36.76
CA SER A 109 25.52 2.37 36.25
C SER A 109 25.95 1.99 34.83
N GLU A 110 25.70 0.75 34.40
CA GLU A 110 26.12 0.23 33.09
C GLU A 110 25.09 0.52 31.97
N LEU A 111 23.87 0.94 32.36
CA LEU A 111 22.79 1.36 31.47
C LEU A 111 22.84 2.85 31.12
N PHE A 112 23.73 3.64 31.71
CA PHE A 112 23.91 5.04 31.32
C PHE A 112 24.52 5.19 29.92
N ASN A 113 25.20 4.15 29.41
CA ASN A 113 25.60 4.12 28.02
C ASN A 113 24.36 3.90 27.14
N PRO A 114 24.00 4.83 26.25
CA PRO A 114 22.80 4.73 25.41
C PRO A 114 22.74 3.41 24.64
N ILE A 115 23.89 2.92 24.14
CA ILE A 115 23.95 1.67 23.37
C ILE A 115 23.61 0.46 24.24
N ASN A 116 24.14 0.40 25.47
CA ASN A 116 23.84 -0.67 26.42
C ASN A 116 22.37 -0.66 26.84
N PHE A 117 21.79 0.53 27.03
CA PHE A 117 20.38 0.70 27.37
C PHE A 117 19.45 0.15 26.28
N PHE A 118 19.73 0.47 25.00
CA PHE A 118 18.94 -0.05 23.89
C PHE A 118 19.02 -1.57 23.78
N ILE A 119 20.21 -2.16 23.94
CA ILE A 119 20.38 -3.63 23.88
C ILE A 119 19.64 -4.30 25.06
N TRP A 120 19.80 -3.78 26.28
CA TRP A 120 19.07 -4.27 27.45
C TRP A 120 17.55 -4.19 27.26
N MET A 121 17.05 -3.08 26.71
CA MET A 121 15.63 -2.88 26.44
C MET A 121 15.08 -3.93 25.47
N VAL A 122 15.77 -4.17 24.35
CA VAL A 122 15.34 -5.16 23.34
C VAL A 122 15.32 -6.58 23.93
N VAL A 123 16.34 -6.95 24.72
CA VAL A 123 16.39 -8.26 25.40
C VAL A 123 15.27 -8.39 26.44
N SER A 124 15.01 -7.34 27.22
CA SER A 124 13.94 -7.35 28.23
C SER A 124 12.56 -7.56 27.61
N PHE A 125 12.29 -6.97 26.43
CA PHE A 125 11.05 -7.23 25.70
C PHE A 125 10.94 -8.66 25.20
N LYS A 126 12.06 -9.32 24.87
CA LYS A 126 12.08 -10.73 24.46
C LYS A 126 11.69 -11.68 25.58
N ASP A 127 11.96 -11.35 26.84
CA ASP A 127 11.61 -12.19 27.99
C ASP A 127 10.14 -12.01 28.45
N ILE A 128 9.45 -10.98 27.96
CA ILE A 128 8.06 -10.66 28.34
C ILE A 128 7.00 -11.34 27.45
N PHE A 129 7.37 -11.69 26.20
CA PHE A 129 6.49 -12.31 25.20
C PHE A 129 6.91 -13.75 24.90
#